data_AF-A0A821P1V4-F1
#
_entry.id   AF-A0A821P1V4-F1
#
_cell.length_a   1.000
_cell.length_b   1.000
_cell.length_c   1.000
_cell.angle_alpha   90.00
_cell.angle_beta   90.00
_cell.angle_gamma   90.00
#
_symmetry.space_group_name_H-M   'P 1'
#
loop_
_entity.id
_entity.type
_entity.pdbx_description
1 polymer ?
#
loop_
_entity_poly.entity_id
_entity_poly.type
_entity_poly.pdbx_seq_one_letter_code
_entity_poly.pdbx_strand_id
1 'polypeptide(L)'
;MDIWQSASDADKYTTTGWLGRYLDSECPDCKNPYNAIEVSDTLSLALKGEKYNGIAVENPEKFFMSTSEKYFGDIANANKNKHDDENVAYLYKTIVEATSSAEYVYKTSKIYKSKLDYPKGQFSSNLKTIAELIVSGIDTQVFYVSLGGFDTHVGQNEDLKGNDKLNDVFVMTFSEFGRR
;
A
#
# COMPACT_ATOMS: atom_id res chain seq x y z
N MET A 1 -1.10 12.90 8.13
CA MET A 1 -1.32 11.44 7.89
C MET A 1 -0.22 10.60 8.54
N ASP A 2 1.01 11.11 8.59
CA ASP A 2 2.15 10.60 9.33
C ASP A 2 1.86 10.14 10.77
N ILE A 3 1.15 10.91 11.61
CA ILE A 3 0.81 10.51 13.00
C ILE A 3 0.11 9.15 13.03
N TRP A 4 -0.92 8.97 12.21
CA TRP A 4 -1.71 7.74 12.18
C TRP A 4 -0.90 6.55 11.65
N GLN A 5 -0.12 6.78 10.59
CA GLN A 5 0.71 5.75 10.00
C GLN A 5 1.89 5.37 10.90
N SER A 6 2.42 6.33 11.66
CA SER A 6 3.54 6.09 12.57
C SER A 6 3.14 5.72 13.99
N ALA A 7 1.91 6.00 14.41
CA ALA A 7 1.47 6.00 15.80
C ALA A 7 2.42 6.78 16.73
N SER A 8 2.97 7.91 16.26
CA SER A 8 3.84 8.78 17.05
C SER A 8 3.08 9.91 17.73
N ASP A 9 3.61 10.40 18.85
CA ASP A 9 3.12 11.62 19.51
C ASP A 9 3.17 12.82 18.54
N ALA A 10 2.32 13.83 18.75
CA ALA A 10 2.19 14.95 17.81
C ALA A 10 3.48 15.77 17.61
N ASP A 11 4.40 15.72 18.57
CA ASP A 11 5.69 16.41 18.57
C ASP A 11 6.87 15.55 18.08
N LYS A 12 6.64 14.27 17.74
CA LYS A 12 7.71 13.32 17.37
C LYS A 12 7.70 12.95 15.90
N TYR A 13 8.80 13.18 15.19
CA TYR A 13 8.93 12.76 13.79
C TYR A 13 9.65 11.41 13.71
N THR A 14 9.07 10.45 13.00
CA THR A 14 9.65 9.13 12.78
C THR A 14 9.55 8.75 11.30
N THR A 15 10.55 8.00 10.84
CA THR A 15 10.64 7.48 9.48
C THR A 15 10.03 6.08 9.34
N THR A 16 9.54 5.49 10.44
CA THR A 16 8.92 4.16 10.46
C THR A 16 7.45 4.20 10.89
N GLY A 17 6.67 3.28 10.31
CA GLY A 17 5.29 3.00 10.66
C GLY A 17 5.16 2.03 11.81
N TRP A 18 4.00 2.03 12.45
CA TRP A 18 3.75 1.10 13.55
C TRP A 18 3.63 -0.36 13.08
N LEU A 19 3.07 -0.62 11.88
CA LEU A 19 3.07 -1.96 11.28
C LEU A 19 4.47 -2.36 10.82
N GLY A 20 5.26 -1.43 10.29
CA GLY A 20 6.67 -1.67 9.98
C GLY A 20 7.46 -2.13 11.21
N ARG A 21 7.31 -1.43 12.33
CA ARG A 21 7.95 -1.83 13.60
C ARG A 21 7.43 -3.16 14.14
N TYR A 22 6.15 -3.49 13.90
CA TYR A 22 5.60 -4.81 14.21
C TYR A 22 6.27 -5.91 13.37
N LEU A 23 6.53 -5.66 12.08
CA LEU A 23 7.28 -6.62 11.25
C LEU A 23 8.72 -6.79 11.73
N ASP A 24 9.36 -5.70 12.16
CA ASP A 24 10.71 -5.75 12.74
C ASP A 24 10.77 -6.56 14.04
N SER A 25 9.69 -6.62 14.84
CA SER A 25 9.65 -7.31 16.12
C SER A 25 9.19 -8.77 16.03
N GLU A 26 8.09 -9.03 15.32
CA GLU A 26 7.46 -10.35 15.26
C GLU A 26 8.11 -11.30 14.27
N CYS A 27 9.04 -10.79 13.46
CA CYS A 27 9.60 -11.56 12.37
C CYS A 27 11.13 -11.41 12.26
N PRO A 28 11.89 -12.00 13.21
CA PRO A 28 13.35 -12.01 13.16
C PRO A 28 13.91 -12.64 11.87
N ASP A 29 13.14 -13.53 11.25
CA ASP A 29 13.48 -14.25 10.02
C ASP A 29 12.49 -13.99 8.88
N CYS A 30 11.87 -12.80 8.81
CA CYS A 30 11.04 -12.39 7.68
C CYS A 30 11.87 -12.31 6.40
N LYS A 31 12.07 -13.46 5.74
CA LYS A 31 12.70 -13.55 4.43
C LYS A 31 11.79 -13.04 3.31
N ASN A 32 10.50 -12.90 3.62
CA ASN A 32 9.43 -12.69 2.66
C ASN A 32 8.77 -11.33 2.88
N PRO A 33 9.01 -10.34 2.00
CA PRO A 33 8.40 -9.01 2.07
C PRO A 33 6.87 -9.03 1.96
N TYR A 34 6.30 -10.09 1.36
CA TYR A 34 4.86 -10.31 1.24
C TYR A 34 4.16 -10.70 2.55
N ASN A 35 4.86 -10.78 3.69
CA ASN A 35 4.24 -11.00 4.99
C ASN A 35 3.29 -9.85 5.39
N ALA A 36 3.48 -8.67 4.82
CA ALA A 36 2.50 -7.60 4.86
C ALA A 36 2.28 -6.98 3.48
N ILE A 37 1.01 -6.88 3.07
CA ILE A 37 0.61 -6.35 1.78
C ILE A 37 -0.28 -5.13 1.97
N GLU A 38 0.12 -4.02 1.38
CA GLU A 38 -0.73 -2.87 1.14
C GLU A 38 -1.41 -2.99 -0.21
N VAL A 39 -2.73 -2.94 -0.26
CA VAL A 39 -3.47 -2.92 -1.53
C VAL A 39 -3.58 -1.49 -2.04
N SER A 40 -2.47 -1.02 -2.62
CA SER A 40 -2.28 0.31 -3.20
C SER A 40 -1.14 0.29 -4.22
N ASP A 41 -0.95 1.38 -4.96
CA ASP A 41 0.16 1.58 -5.92
C ASP A 41 1.45 2.03 -5.23
N THR A 42 1.36 2.53 -3.99
CA THR A 42 2.47 3.07 -3.20
C THR A 42 2.46 2.50 -1.79
N LEU A 43 3.64 2.41 -1.18
CA LEU A 43 3.79 1.91 0.18
C LEU A 43 3.69 3.07 1.18
N SER A 44 2.65 3.02 2.02
CA SER A 44 2.41 3.96 3.12
C SER A 44 3.49 3.87 4.19
N LEU A 45 3.69 4.96 4.93
CA LEU A 45 4.61 4.97 6.08
C LEU A 45 4.26 3.86 7.08
N ALA A 46 2.97 3.51 7.21
CA ALA A 46 2.48 2.50 8.14
C ALA A 46 3.24 1.18 8.07
N LEU A 47 3.60 0.76 6.85
CA LEU A 47 4.27 -0.51 6.57
C LEU A 47 5.77 -0.38 6.33
N LYS A 48 6.37 0.77 6.62
CA LYS A 48 7.83 0.98 6.55
C LYS A 48 8.46 0.69 7.91
N GLY A 49 9.29 -0.33 7.99
CA GLY A 49 10.08 -0.66 9.18
C GLY A 49 11.51 -0.14 9.07
N GLU A 50 12.28 -0.36 10.11
CA GLU A 50 13.73 -0.12 10.11
C GLU A 50 14.48 -1.23 9.37
N LYS A 51 14.01 -2.49 9.48
CA LYS A 51 14.65 -3.65 8.83
C LYS A 51 13.82 -4.23 7.70
N TYR A 52 12.51 -4.31 7.90
CA TYR A 52 11.57 -4.92 6.96
C TYR A 52 10.47 -3.94 6.55
N ASN A 53 10.15 -3.95 5.27
CA ASN A 53 9.01 -3.23 4.72
C ASN A 53 7.94 -4.23 4.28
N GLY A 54 6.68 -3.81 4.32
CA GLY A 54 5.65 -4.47 3.53
C GLY A 54 5.81 -4.18 2.03
N ILE A 55 4.91 -4.74 1.22
CA ILE A 55 4.86 -4.49 -0.22
C ILE A 55 3.54 -3.84 -0.62
N ALA A 56 3.58 -2.96 -1.62
CA ALA A 56 2.38 -2.37 -2.21
C ALA A 56 1.97 -3.16 -3.47
N VAL A 57 0.74 -3.69 -3.47
CA VAL A 57 0.16 -4.48 -4.55
C VAL A 57 -1.29 -4.08 -4.78
N GLU A 58 -1.53 -3.10 -5.66
CA GLU A 58 -2.88 -2.75 -6.10
C GLU A 58 -3.49 -3.87 -6.96
N ASN A 59 -2.72 -4.37 -7.91
CA ASN A 59 -3.13 -5.41 -8.85
C ASN A 59 -1.98 -6.41 -9.04
N PRO A 60 -2.15 -7.69 -8.63
CA PRO A 60 -1.11 -8.70 -8.73
C PRO A 60 -0.51 -8.89 -10.13
N GLU A 61 -1.34 -8.79 -11.18
CA GLU A 61 -0.90 -8.93 -12.56
C GLU A 61 -0.06 -7.74 -13.01
N LYS A 62 -0.55 -6.51 -12.77
CA LYS A 62 0.23 -5.30 -13.09
C LYS A 62 1.55 -5.25 -12.31
N PHE A 63 1.53 -5.62 -11.03
CA PHE A 63 2.71 -5.66 -10.17
C PHE A 63 3.74 -6.68 -10.66
N PHE A 64 3.31 -7.86 -11.11
CA PHE A 64 4.19 -8.83 -11.73
C PHE A 64 4.75 -8.33 -13.07
N MET A 65 3.91 -7.75 -13.91
CA MET A 65 4.36 -7.21 -15.19
C MET A 65 5.43 -6.14 -15.01
N SER A 66 5.25 -5.18 -14.08
CA SER A 66 6.22 -4.10 -13.85
C SER A 66 7.55 -4.59 -13.30
N THR A 67 7.54 -5.64 -12.47
CA THR A 67 8.77 -6.23 -11.89
C THR A 67 9.45 -7.25 -12.80
N SER A 68 8.72 -7.76 -13.80
CA SER A 68 9.23 -8.70 -14.82
C SER A 68 9.93 -8.02 -15.99
N GLU A 69 9.94 -6.68 -16.03
CA GLU A 69 10.67 -5.95 -17.06
C GLU A 69 12.17 -6.29 -17.02
N LYS A 70 12.76 -6.46 -18.20
CA LYS A 70 14.16 -6.88 -18.38
C LYS A 70 15.15 -6.08 -17.53
N TYR A 71 14.88 -4.79 -17.34
CA TYR A 71 15.69 -3.88 -16.53
C TYR A 71 15.81 -4.32 -15.06
N PHE A 72 14.72 -4.76 -14.42
CA PHE A 72 14.75 -5.25 -13.05
C PHE A 72 15.50 -6.58 -12.93
N GLY A 73 15.35 -7.47 -13.92
CA GLY A 73 16.11 -8.71 -14.00
C GLY A 73 17.62 -8.48 -14.13
N ASP A 74 18.03 -7.52 -14.95
CA ASP A 74 19.45 -7.16 -15.13
C ASP A 74 20.03 -6.56 -13.84
N ILE A 75 19.27 -5.72 -13.14
CA ILE A 75 19.66 -5.13 -11.85
C ILE A 75 19.74 -6.19 -10.75
N ALA A 76 18.73 -7.04 -10.60
CA ALA A 76 18.76 -8.12 -9.60
C ALA A 76 19.98 -9.04 -9.78
N ASN A 77 20.41 -9.28 -11.03
CA ASN A 77 21.59 -10.08 -11.36
C ASN A 77 22.92 -9.31 -11.21
N ALA A 78 22.92 -7.99 -11.37
CA ALA A 78 24.10 -7.14 -11.23
C ALA A 78 24.60 -7.01 -9.77
N ASN A 79 23.73 -7.27 -8.80
CA ASN A 79 24.02 -7.21 -7.35
C ASN A 79 25.02 -8.29 -6.85
N LYS A 80 25.70 -9.01 -7.75
CA LYS A 80 26.78 -9.95 -7.41
C LYS A 80 28.08 -9.25 -6.99
N ASN A 81 28.25 -7.97 -7.33
CA ASN A 81 29.37 -7.17 -6.90
C ASN A 81 28.95 -6.37 -5.67
N LYS A 82 29.59 -6.62 -4.51
CA LYS A 82 29.35 -5.85 -3.29
C LYS A 82 29.60 -4.36 -3.59
N HIS A 83 28.53 -3.57 -3.53
CA HIS A 83 28.65 -2.12 -3.54
C HIS A 83 28.98 -1.66 -2.12
N ASP A 84 30.02 -0.82 -1.99
CA ASP A 84 30.37 -0.19 -0.70
C ASP A 84 29.37 0.92 -0.31
N ASP A 85 28.45 1.31 -1.21
CA ASP A 85 27.42 2.32 -0.97
C ASP A 85 26.14 1.68 -0.42
N GLU A 86 25.77 2.11 0.78
CA GLU A 86 24.59 1.64 1.53
C GLU A 86 23.26 1.93 0.81
N ASN A 87 23.14 3.06 0.10
CA ASN A 87 21.92 3.41 -0.63
C ASN A 87 21.73 2.51 -1.85
N VAL A 88 22.83 2.21 -2.53
CA VAL A 88 22.83 1.28 -3.67
C VAL A 88 22.45 -0.12 -3.19
N ALA A 89 23.04 -0.60 -2.09
CA ALA A 89 22.68 -1.88 -1.50
C ALA A 89 21.18 -1.95 -1.11
N TYR A 90 20.64 -0.87 -0.52
CA TYR A 90 19.21 -0.77 -0.17
C TYR A 90 18.30 -0.80 -1.41
N LEU A 91 18.66 -0.08 -2.47
CA LEU A 91 17.92 -0.09 -3.74
C LEU A 91 17.86 -1.50 -4.33
N TYR A 92 19.00 -2.19 -4.41
CA TYR A 92 19.03 -3.55 -4.93
C TYR A 92 18.24 -4.54 -4.06
N LYS A 93 18.37 -4.45 -2.73
CA LYS A 93 17.58 -5.25 -1.78
C LYS A 93 16.08 -5.08 -2.08
N THR A 94 15.62 -3.84 -2.17
CA THR A 94 14.21 -3.50 -2.44
C THR A 94 13.72 -4.10 -3.76
N ILE A 95 14.55 -4.05 -4.82
CA ILE A 95 14.20 -4.62 -6.12
C ILE A 95 14.06 -6.14 -6.05
N VAL A 96 15.01 -6.83 -5.43
CA VAL A 96 14.97 -8.29 -5.27
C VAL A 96 13.75 -8.72 -4.44
N GLU A 97 13.48 -8.00 -3.36
CA GLU A 97 12.32 -8.19 -2.48
C GLU A 97 11.00 -7.99 -3.23
N ALA A 98 10.89 -6.93 -4.04
CA ALA A 98 9.71 -6.65 -4.85
C ALA A 98 9.50 -7.72 -5.93
N THR A 99 10.52 -8.09 -6.70
CA THR A 99 10.42 -9.07 -7.79
C THR A 99 10.03 -10.46 -7.28
N SER A 100 10.68 -10.93 -6.21
CA SER A 100 10.34 -12.24 -5.61
C SER A 100 8.90 -12.27 -5.08
N SER A 101 8.47 -11.17 -4.45
CA SER A 101 7.10 -11.04 -3.97
C SER A 101 6.09 -10.97 -5.11
N ALA A 102 6.40 -10.29 -6.21
CA ALA A 102 5.47 -10.12 -7.32
C ALA A 102 5.14 -11.45 -8.00
N GLU A 103 6.15 -12.30 -8.22
CA GLU A 103 5.94 -13.62 -8.78
C GLU A 103 5.04 -14.49 -7.87
N TYR A 104 5.32 -14.47 -6.57
CA TYR A 104 4.54 -15.22 -5.58
C TYR A 104 3.08 -14.75 -5.53
N VAL A 105 2.86 -13.44 -5.32
CA VAL A 105 1.52 -12.84 -5.23
C VAL A 105 0.73 -13.07 -6.52
N TYR A 106 1.36 -12.95 -7.68
CA TYR A 106 0.72 -13.21 -8.97
C TYR A 106 0.27 -14.66 -9.12
N LYS A 107 1.17 -15.63 -8.87
CA LYS A 107 0.82 -17.06 -8.93
C LYS A 107 -0.33 -17.39 -8.00
N THR A 108 -0.29 -16.89 -6.77
CA THR A 108 -1.33 -17.09 -5.77
C THR A 108 -2.66 -16.46 -6.21
N SER A 109 -2.64 -15.25 -6.76
CA SER A 109 -3.85 -14.55 -7.24
C SER A 109 -4.61 -15.26 -8.37
N LYS A 110 -3.98 -16.25 -9.04
CA LYS A 110 -4.61 -17.07 -10.09
C LYS A 110 -5.33 -18.30 -9.56
N ILE A 111 -5.08 -18.70 -8.31
CA ILE A 111 -5.66 -19.92 -7.73
C ILE A 111 -7.17 -19.79 -7.57
N TYR A 112 -7.63 -18.65 -7.02
CA TYR A 112 -9.03 -18.39 -6.80
C TYR A 112 -9.47 -17.04 -7.36
N LYS A 113 -10.62 -17.05 -8.03
CA LYS A 113 -11.35 -15.84 -8.44
C LYS A 113 -12.75 -15.87 -7.86
N SER A 114 -13.13 -14.80 -7.17
CA SER A 114 -14.42 -14.71 -6.51
C SER A 114 -15.54 -14.63 -7.53
N LYS A 115 -16.57 -15.46 -7.33
CA LYS A 115 -17.83 -15.43 -8.09
C LYS A 115 -18.91 -14.56 -7.42
N LEU A 116 -18.63 -14.04 -6.23
CA LEU A 116 -19.54 -13.16 -5.50
C LEU A 116 -19.49 -11.75 -6.09
N ASP A 117 -20.64 -11.08 -6.04
CA ASP A 117 -20.76 -9.68 -6.39
C ASP A 117 -20.23 -8.79 -5.27
N TYR A 118 -19.34 -7.87 -5.63
CA TYR A 118 -18.81 -6.85 -4.74
C TYR A 118 -19.42 -5.51 -5.13
N PRO A 119 -19.71 -4.61 -4.17
CA PRO A 119 -20.14 -3.25 -4.47
C PRO A 119 -19.19 -2.53 -5.42
N LYS A 120 -19.70 -1.53 -6.15
CA LYS A 120 -18.84 -0.70 -7.02
C LYS A 120 -17.97 0.23 -6.16
N GLY A 121 -16.72 0.43 -6.57
CA GLY A 121 -15.80 1.39 -5.95
C GLY A 121 -14.43 0.78 -5.66
N GLN A 122 -13.40 1.63 -5.55
CA GLN A 122 -12.01 1.19 -5.39
C GLN A 122 -11.80 0.38 -4.12
N PHE A 123 -12.34 0.83 -2.98
CA PHE A 123 -12.19 0.13 -1.72
C PHE A 123 -12.78 -1.29 -1.77
N SER A 124 -13.95 -1.44 -2.39
CA SER A 124 -14.59 -2.74 -2.60
C SER A 124 -13.78 -3.65 -3.51
N SER A 125 -13.22 -3.11 -4.61
CA SER A 125 -12.28 -3.85 -5.47
C SER A 125 -11.03 -4.29 -4.71
N ASN A 126 -10.47 -3.44 -3.85
CA ASN A 126 -9.31 -3.77 -3.04
C ASN A 126 -9.62 -4.89 -2.04
N LEU A 127 -10.78 -4.82 -1.36
CA LEU A 127 -11.25 -5.89 -0.47
C LEU A 127 -11.47 -7.22 -1.22
N LYS A 128 -11.99 -7.16 -2.46
CA LYS A 128 -12.10 -8.34 -3.32
C LYS A 128 -10.74 -8.97 -3.59
N THR A 129 -9.72 -8.16 -3.93
CA THR A 129 -8.35 -8.64 -4.13
C THR A 129 -7.82 -9.32 -2.87
N ILE A 130 -7.99 -8.70 -1.69
CA ILE A 130 -7.58 -9.28 -0.40
C ILE A 130 -8.26 -10.64 -0.18
N ALA A 131 -9.58 -10.69 -0.34
CA ALA A 131 -10.34 -11.92 -0.17
C ALA A 131 -9.89 -13.04 -1.14
N GLU A 132 -9.63 -12.69 -2.41
CA GLU A 132 -9.11 -13.66 -3.38
C GLU A 132 -7.73 -14.20 -2.99
N LEU A 133 -6.83 -13.35 -2.48
CA LEU A 133 -5.51 -13.77 -2.02
C LEU A 133 -5.58 -14.67 -0.77
N ILE A 134 -6.42 -14.31 0.21
CA ILE A 134 -6.64 -15.11 1.42
C ILE A 134 -7.18 -16.50 1.05
N VAL A 135 -8.23 -16.56 0.22
CA VAL A 135 -8.82 -17.85 -0.21
C VAL A 135 -7.84 -18.67 -1.06
N SER A 136 -6.94 -18.00 -1.78
CA SER A 136 -5.87 -18.65 -2.54
C SER A 136 -4.74 -19.19 -1.66
N GLY A 137 -4.78 -18.97 -0.34
CA GLY A 137 -3.78 -19.50 0.60
C GLY A 137 -2.47 -18.70 0.61
N ILE A 138 -2.53 -17.39 0.38
CA ILE A 138 -1.35 -16.54 0.50
C ILE A 138 -0.79 -16.56 1.94
N ASP A 139 0.54 -16.64 2.06
CA ASP A 139 1.25 -16.55 3.33
C ASP A 139 1.52 -15.08 3.68
N THR A 140 0.44 -14.35 3.98
CA THR A 140 0.46 -12.93 4.37
C THR A 140 -0.27 -12.76 5.69
N GLN A 141 0.37 -12.11 6.66
CA GLN A 141 -0.17 -11.91 8.00
C GLN A 141 -0.98 -10.60 8.11
N VAL A 142 -0.54 -9.55 7.40
CA VAL A 142 -1.13 -8.22 7.48
C VAL A 142 -1.58 -7.75 6.11
N PHE A 143 -2.85 -7.36 6.00
CA PHE A 143 -3.36 -6.59 4.86
C PHE A 143 -3.66 -5.17 5.29
N TYR A 144 -3.14 -4.20 4.54
CA TYR A 144 -3.41 -2.79 4.73
C TYR A 144 -4.14 -2.24 3.51
N VAL A 145 -5.23 -1.51 3.72
CA VAL A 145 -6.00 -0.91 2.64
C VAL A 145 -6.53 0.44 3.11
N SER A 146 -6.44 1.43 2.23
CA SER A 146 -6.97 2.75 2.50
C SER A 146 -8.43 2.83 2.07
N LEU A 147 -9.28 3.27 2.98
CA LEU A 147 -10.62 3.75 2.67
C LEU A 147 -10.51 5.22 2.27
N GLY A 148 -11.16 5.60 1.17
CA GLY A 148 -11.22 6.99 0.72
C GLY A 148 -11.86 7.92 1.76
N GLY A 149 -11.79 9.23 1.51
CA GLY A 149 -12.41 10.22 2.37
C GLY A 149 -13.93 10.05 2.45
N PHE A 150 -14.49 10.41 3.62
CA PHE A 150 -15.94 10.52 3.83
C PHE A 150 -16.48 11.89 3.43
N ASP A 151 -15.58 12.80 3.05
CA ASP A 151 -15.93 14.13 2.59
C ASP A 151 -16.55 14.03 1.19
N THR A 152 -17.89 14.11 1.14
CA THR A 152 -18.68 14.15 -0.08
C THR A 152 -19.08 15.59 -0.44
N HIS A 153 -18.33 16.63 -0.05
CA HIS A 153 -18.63 18.03 -0.40
C HIS A 153 -18.69 18.27 -1.92
N VAL A 154 -18.18 17.33 -2.72
CA VAL A 154 -18.39 17.25 -4.17
C VAL A 154 -19.88 17.06 -4.47
N GLY A 155 -20.56 18.16 -4.77
CA GLY A 155 -21.98 18.20 -5.17
C GLY A 155 -22.84 19.17 -4.34
N GLN A 156 -22.35 19.62 -3.19
CA GLN A 156 -23.13 20.50 -2.30
C GLN A 156 -23.41 21.87 -2.93
N ASN A 157 -22.43 22.41 -3.66
CA ASN A 157 -22.62 23.64 -4.45
C ASN A 157 -23.53 23.43 -5.67
N GLU A 158 -23.56 22.22 -6.25
CA GLU A 158 -24.44 21.92 -7.39
C GLU A 158 -25.90 21.80 -6.94
N ASP A 159 -26.16 21.22 -5.78
CA ASP A 159 -27.49 21.18 -5.15
C ASP A 159 -27.99 22.59 -4.81
N LEU A 160 -27.15 23.43 -4.21
CA LEU A 160 -27.50 24.82 -3.92
C LEU A 160 -27.68 25.68 -5.17
N LYS A 161 -26.92 25.42 -6.24
CA LYS A 161 -27.13 26.06 -7.56
C LYS A 161 -28.44 25.60 -8.19
N GLY A 162 -28.75 24.30 -8.15
CA GLY A 162 -29.97 23.75 -8.72
C GLY A 162 -31.25 24.25 -8.04
N ASN A 163 -31.14 24.73 -6.78
CA ASN A 163 -32.25 25.29 -6.01
C ASN A 163 -32.22 26.83 -5.93
N ASP A 164 -31.36 27.53 -6.69
CA ASP A 164 -31.17 28.99 -6.63
C ASP A 164 -30.83 29.54 -5.23
N LYS A 165 -30.22 28.72 -4.36
CA LYS A 165 -29.88 29.07 -2.98
C LYS A 165 -28.41 29.38 -2.73
N LEU A 166 -27.54 29.18 -3.72
CA LEU A 166 -26.11 29.38 -3.52
C LEU A 166 -25.74 30.83 -3.12
N ASN A 167 -26.45 31.85 -3.63
CA ASN A 167 -26.16 33.25 -3.28
C ASN A 167 -26.75 33.67 -1.92
N ASP A 168 -27.65 32.87 -1.36
CA ASP A 168 -28.34 33.16 -0.09
C ASP A 168 -27.54 32.66 1.12
N VAL A 169 -26.48 31.87 0.92
CA VAL A 169 -25.76 31.16 2.00
C VAL A 169 -24.26 31.19 1.77
N PHE A 170 -23.49 31.53 2.79
CA PHE A 170 -22.03 31.39 2.77
C PHE A 170 -21.64 29.94 3.10
N VAL A 171 -21.02 29.25 2.14
CA VAL A 171 -20.58 27.85 2.29
C VAL A 171 -19.07 27.82 2.49
N MET A 172 -18.63 27.32 3.65
CA MET A 172 -17.23 27.06 3.95
C MET A 172 -17.06 25.57 4.27
N THR A 173 -16.21 24.89 3.52
CA THR A 173 -15.85 23.48 3.75
C THR A 173 -14.39 23.42 4.18
N PHE A 174 -14.09 22.74 5.27
CA PHE A 174 -12.72 22.49 5.72
C PHE A 174 -12.54 21.00 6.00
N SER A 175 -11.46 20.46 5.46
CA SER A 175 -11.03 19.09 5.70
C SER A 175 -9.64 19.17 6.33
N GLU A 176 -9.53 18.87 7.62
CA GLU A 176 -8.25 18.87 8.33
C GLU A 176 -7.90 17.45 8.76
N PHE A 177 -6.78 16.92 8.24
CA PHE A 177 -6.17 15.70 8.77
C PHE A 177 -4.63 15.74 8.67
N GLY A 178 -3.96 16.23 9.72
CA GLY A 178 -2.49 16.20 9.84
C GLY A 178 -1.93 17.11 10.92
N ARG A 179 -0.61 17.03 11.15
CA ARG A 179 0.13 18.02 11.94
C ARG A 179 0.07 19.37 11.24
N ARG A 180 -0.04 20.44 12.02
CA ARG A 180 0.15 21.82 11.55
C ARG A 180 1.61 22.22 11.70
#